data_AF-A0A256GBQ1-F1
#
_entry.id   AF-A0A256GBQ1-F1
#
_cell.length_a   1.000
_cell.length_b   1.000
_cell.length_c   1.000
_cell.angle_alpha   90.00
_cell.angle_beta   90.00
_cell.angle_gamma   90.00
#
_symmetry.space_group_name_H-M   'P 1'
#
loop_
_entity.id
_entity.type
_entity.pdbx_description
1 polymer ?
#
loop_
_entity_poly.entity_id
_entity_poly.type
_entity_poly.pdbx_seq_one_letter_code
_entity_poly.pdbx_strand_id
1 'polypeptide(L)'
;MIAITTAMMIIEITAGSLYGSMALTADGWHMSTHAAAMLIAALAYLYARKHAHNSRFTFGTGKLGDLAGFASAIVLALIALLIGWESFWRFSSPVNINFHEAILVAIIGLIVNLVCAWLLRDDHSHHHGHHHDHDHDHAGGYDQNLRAAYMHVLADALTSVLAIAALLLGSLYGWLWLDPAMGIVGAAVIAHWSWGLIKDTGSTLLDYLPEDEDLPDEIAEIISREGGEIADLHVWQLGPGHHGAIVSIVAEQPKTPSYYRNKLAAIHDLSHVTVEVETRAA
;
A
#
# COMPACT_ATOMS: atom_id res chain seq x y z
N MET A 1 3.97 -16.00 -9.81
CA MET A 1 4.80 -15.13 -8.94
C MET A 1 4.59 -15.44 -7.46
N ILE A 2 3.40 -15.21 -6.89
CA ILE A 2 3.13 -15.35 -5.44
C ILE A 2 3.58 -16.70 -4.87
N ALA A 3 3.29 -17.82 -5.53
CA ALA A 3 3.71 -19.13 -5.03
C ALA A 3 5.25 -19.30 -4.98
N ILE A 4 5.98 -18.67 -5.90
CA ILE A 4 7.44 -18.74 -5.99
C ILE A 4 8.07 -17.82 -4.92
N THR A 5 7.57 -16.60 -4.77
CA THR A 5 8.05 -15.66 -3.75
C THR A 5 7.74 -16.16 -2.34
N THR A 6 6.55 -16.72 -2.10
CA THR A 6 6.21 -17.37 -0.83
C THR A 6 7.08 -18.59 -0.54
N ALA A 7 7.41 -19.41 -1.55
CA ALA A 7 8.33 -20.53 -1.35
C ALA A 7 9.74 -20.04 -0.98
N MET A 8 10.26 -19.02 -1.66
CA MET A 8 11.57 -18.45 -1.38
C MET A 8 11.63 -17.82 0.01
N MET A 9 10.60 -17.07 0.39
CA MET A 9 10.43 -16.50 1.73
C MET A 9 10.55 -17.57 2.83
N ILE A 10 9.87 -18.73 2.67
CA ILE A 10 9.96 -19.83 3.65
C ILE A 10 11.40 -20.34 3.73
N ILE A 11 12.09 -20.47 2.59
CA ILE A 11 13.47 -20.93 2.52
C ILE A 11 14.39 -19.95 3.27
N GLU A 12 14.26 -18.64 3.05
CA GLU A 12 15.10 -17.61 3.69
C GLU A 12 14.89 -17.53 5.20
N ILE A 13 13.65 -17.51 5.66
CA ILE A 13 13.33 -17.49 7.10
C ILE A 13 13.88 -18.75 7.79
N THR A 14 13.71 -19.92 7.15
CA THR A 14 14.19 -21.20 7.68
C THR A 14 15.72 -21.24 7.69
N ALA A 15 16.36 -20.85 6.58
CA ALA A 15 17.81 -20.81 6.45
C ALA A 15 18.45 -19.79 7.39
N GLY A 16 17.90 -18.58 7.51
CA GLY A 16 18.39 -17.56 8.45
C GLY A 16 18.30 -18.03 9.90
N SER A 17 17.23 -18.73 10.26
CA SER A 17 17.07 -19.33 11.59
C SER A 17 18.06 -20.48 11.85
N LEU A 18 18.27 -21.36 10.85
CA LEU A 18 19.17 -22.52 10.96
C LEU A 18 20.65 -22.14 10.92
N TYR A 19 21.03 -21.20 10.05
CA TYR A 19 22.42 -20.74 9.86
C TYR A 19 22.79 -19.57 10.76
N GLY A 20 21.83 -19.09 11.55
CA GLY A 20 22.02 -18.03 12.52
C GLY A 20 22.28 -16.68 11.89
N SER A 21 21.69 -16.36 10.73
CA SER A 21 21.86 -15.06 10.07
C SER A 21 20.61 -14.18 10.23
N MET A 22 20.74 -13.08 10.97
CA MET A 22 19.68 -12.07 11.09
C MET A 22 19.47 -11.29 9.82
N ALA A 23 20.52 -11.03 9.04
CA ALA A 23 20.37 -10.34 7.76
C ALA A 23 19.48 -11.14 6.80
N LEU A 24 19.67 -12.46 6.74
CA LEU A 24 18.85 -13.36 5.93
C LEU A 24 17.43 -13.51 6.49
N THR A 25 17.28 -13.64 7.81
CA THR A 25 15.96 -13.69 8.44
C THR A 25 15.19 -12.38 8.23
N ALA A 26 15.84 -11.23 8.32
CA ALA A 26 15.20 -9.92 8.08
C ALA A 26 14.74 -9.76 6.64
N ASP A 27 15.53 -10.20 5.65
CA ASP A 27 15.14 -10.18 4.23
C ASP A 27 13.97 -11.13 3.94
N GLY A 28 14.01 -12.34 4.51
CA GLY A 28 12.89 -13.29 4.39
C GLY A 28 11.60 -12.78 5.03
N TRP A 29 11.67 -12.13 6.20
CA TRP A 29 10.51 -11.49 6.82
C TRP A 29 10.01 -10.30 6.01
N HIS A 30 10.88 -9.48 5.45
CA HIS A 30 10.50 -8.40 4.54
C HIS A 30 9.68 -8.94 3.36
N MET A 31 10.19 -9.96 2.65
CA MET A 31 9.45 -10.62 1.57
C MET A 31 8.13 -11.25 2.05
N SER A 32 8.09 -11.76 3.28
CA SER A 32 6.87 -12.35 3.85
C SER A 32 5.74 -11.38 4.00
N THR A 33 6.06 -10.12 4.21
CA THR A 33 5.07 -9.12 4.51
C THR A 33 4.34 -8.68 3.25
N HIS A 34 5.02 -8.68 2.11
CA HIS A 34 4.38 -8.55 0.80
C HIS A 34 3.44 -9.73 0.52
N ALA A 35 3.88 -10.96 0.78
CA ALA A 35 3.03 -12.15 0.60
C ALA A 35 1.80 -12.13 1.52
N ALA A 36 1.98 -11.78 2.79
CA ALA A 36 0.91 -11.68 3.78
C ALA A 36 -0.06 -10.55 3.45
N ALA A 37 0.43 -9.36 3.07
CA ALA A 37 -0.39 -8.23 2.65
C ALA A 37 -1.23 -8.59 1.41
N MET A 38 -0.64 -9.21 0.40
CA MET A 38 -1.37 -9.68 -0.79
C MET A 38 -2.42 -10.74 -0.44
N LEU A 39 -2.11 -11.68 0.46
CA LEU A 39 -3.08 -12.69 0.91
C LEU A 39 -4.26 -12.04 1.66
N ILE A 40 -3.97 -11.12 2.59
CA ILE A 40 -4.98 -10.39 3.35
C ILE A 40 -5.85 -9.55 2.41
N ALA A 41 -5.25 -8.86 1.44
CA ALA A 41 -5.95 -8.11 0.41
C ALA A 41 -6.82 -9.02 -0.49
N ALA A 42 -6.31 -10.18 -0.90
CA ALA A 42 -7.08 -11.15 -1.68
C ALA A 42 -8.29 -11.69 -0.90
N LEU A 43 -8.10 -12.01 0.38
CA LEU A 43 -9.20 -12.44 1.25
C LEU A 43 -10.23 -11.33 1.45
N ALA A 44 -9.79 -10.09 1.66
CA ALA A 44 -10.66 -8.93 1.76
C ALA A 44 -11.44 -8.69 0.46
N TYR A 45 -10.80 -8.80 -0.70
CA TYR A 45 -11.45 -8.69 -2.01
C TYR A 45 -12.50 -9.79 -2.22
N LEU A 46 -12.16 -11.05 -1.90
CA LEU A 46 -13.13 -12.16 -1.98
C LEU A 46 -14.32 -11.94 -1.05
N TYR A 47 -14.07 -11.44 0.16
CA TYR A 47 -15.12 -11.11 1.12
C TYR A 47 -15.98 -9.93 0.65
N ALA A 48 -15.37 -8.88 0.12
CA ALA A 48 -16.02 -7.69 -0.44
C ALA A 48 -16.91 -8.06 -1.63
N ARG A 49 -16.40 -8.90 -2.54
CA ARG A 49 -17.13 -9.40 -3.71
C ARG A 49 -18.31 -10.29 -3.31
N LYS A 50 -18.13 -11.15 -2.31
CA LYS A 50 -19.20 -12.00 -1.78
C LYS A 50 -20.35 -11.17 -1.18
N HIS A 51 -20.04 -10.03 -0.56
CA HIS A 51 -21.02 -9.17 0.10
C HIS A 51 -21.38 -7.92 -0.69
N ALA A 52 -21.01 -7.83 -1.98
CA ALA A 52 -21.23 -6.64 -2.80
C ALA A 52 -22.71 -6.22 -2.91
N HIS A 53 -23.65 -7.17 -2.80
CA HIS A 53 -25.10 -6.91 -2.86
C HIS A 53 -25.78 -6.89 -1.49
N ASN A 54 -25.01 -6.91 -0.40
CA ASN A 54 -25.56 -6.91 0.94
C ASN A 54 -25.89 -5.47 1.38
N SER A 55 -27.17 -5.17 1.52
CA SER A 55 -27.68 -3.84 1.93
C SER A 55 -27.23 -3.38 3.32
N ARG A 56 -26.66 -4.28 4.14
CA ARG A 56 -26.06 -3.91 5.44
C ARG A 56 -24.77 -3.10 5.28
N PHE A 57 -24.11 -3.20 4.13
CA PHE A 57 -23.01 -2.30 3.76
C PHE A 57 -23.61 -1.08 3.06
N THR A 58 -23.99 -0.07 3.82
CA THR A 58 -24.78 1.10 3.36
C THR A 58 -24.15 1.84 2.18
N PHE A 59 -22.82 1.87 2.11
CA PHE A 59 -22.06 2.47 1.00
C PHE A 59 -21.24 1.45 0.19
N GLY A 60 -21.55 0.16 0.34
CA GLY A 60 -20.79 -0.92 -0.28
C GLY A 60 -19.56 -1.37 0.52
N THR A 61 -18.74 -2.17 -0.13
CA THR A 61 -17.64 -2.93 0.49
C THR A 61 -16.25 -2.30 0.27
N GLY A 62 -16.20 -1.05 -0.21
CA GLY A 62 -14.95 -0.36 -0.60
C GLY A 62 -13.90 -0.30 0.51
N LYS A 63 -14.29 0.14 1.71
CA LYS A 63 -13.39 0.25 2.88
C LYS A 63 -12.80 -1.06 3.41
N LEU A 64 -13.26 -2.22 2.94
CA LEU A 64 -12.68 -3.50 3.37
C LEU A 64 -11.25 -3.69 2.87
N GLY A 65 -10.90 -3.10 1.72
CA GLY A 65 -9.53 -3.08 1.23
C GLY A 65 -8.61 -2.32 2.18
N ASP A 66 -9.02 -1.12 2.60
CA ASP A 66 -8.26 -0.26 3.49
C ASP A 66 -8.10 -0.89 4.89
N LEU A 67 -9.15 -1.55 5.39
CA LEU A 67 -9.09 -2.30 6.64
C LEU A 67 -8.07 -3.46 6.58
N ALA A 68 -8.04 -4.17 5.45
CA ALA A 68 -7.05 -5.22 5.22
C ALA A 68 -5.63 -4.66 5.18
N GLY A 69 -5.44 -3.55 4.46
CA GLY A 69 -4.19 -2.80 4.40
C GLY A 69 -3.71 -2.42 5.80
N PHE A 70 -4.56 -1.77 6.58
CA PHE A 70 -4.27 -1.36 7.96
C PHE A 70 -3.89 -2.53 8.87
N ALA A 71 -4.64 -3.63 8.83
CA ALA A 71 -4.35 -4.83 9.60
C ALA A 71 -2.98 -5.45 9.22
N SER A 72 -2.68 -5.53 7.92
CA SER A 72 -1.39 -6.02 7.44
C SER A 72 -0.23 -5.10 7.87
N ALA A 73 -0.46 -3.79 7.89
CA ALA A 73 0.51 -2.80 8.31
C ALA A 73 0.85 -2.93 9.80
N ILE A 74 -0.13 -3.24 10.66
CA ILE A 74 0.11 -3.53 12.09
C ILE A 74 0.94 -4.80 12.25
N VAL A 75 0.61 -5.87 11.54
CA VAL A 75 1.40 -7.12 11.58
C VAL A 75 2.84 -6.86 11.17
N LEU A 76 3.05 -6.02 10.14
CA LEU A 76 4.36 -5.59 9.68
C LEU A 76 5.15 -4.86 10.78
N ALA A 77 4.53 -3.91 11.48
CA ALA A 77 5.16 -3.19 12.59
C ALA A 77 5.60 -4.15 13.70
N LEU A 78 4.76 -5.13 14.05
CA LEU A 78 5.07 -6.10 15.09
C LEU A 78 6.26 -6.99 14.70
N ILE A 79 6.33 -7.43 13.44
CA ILE A 79 7.45 -8.21 12.91
C ILE A 79 8.74 -7.37 12.94
N ALA A 80 8.68 -6.10 12.51
CA ALA A 80 9.83 -5.21 12.56
C ALA A 80 10.37 -5.02 13.98
N LEU A 81 9.48 -4.82 14.96
CA LEU A 81 9.85 -4.72 16.37
C LEU A 81 10.51 -6.00 16.89
N LEU A 82 9.98 -7.16 16.51
CA LEU A 82 10.55 -8.47 16.88
C LEU A 82 11.96 -8.65 16.32
N ILE A 83 12.17 -8.37 15.03
CA ILE A 83 13.49 -8.46 14.38
C ILE A 83 14.47 -7.48 15.00
N GLY A 84 14.03 -6.24 15.27
CA GLY A 84 14.85 -5.23 15.94
C GLY A 84 15.28 -5.67 17.33
N TRP A 85 14.36 -6.25 18.10
CA TRP A 85 14.63 -6.82 19.42
C TRP A 85 15.63 -7.98 19.38
N GLU A 86 15.41 -8.97 18.49
CA GLU A 86 16.33 -10.12 18.33
C GLU A 86 17.72 -9.68 17.85
N SER A 87 17.77 -8.73 16.93
CA SER A 87 19.03 -8.17 16.42
C SER A 87 19.79 -7.43 17.51
N PHE A 88 19.09 -6.65 18.35
CA PHE A 88 19.68 -5.99 19.51
C PHE A 88 20.23 -7.00 20.53
N TRP A 89 19.47 -8.06 20.81
CA TRP A 89 19.91 -9.12 21.74
C TRP A 89 21.19 -9.83 21.26
N ARG A 90 21.32 -10.07 19.95
CA ARG A 90 22.50 -10.70 19.34
C ARG A 90 23.79 -9.89 19.45
N PHE A 91 23.74 -8.56 19.64
CA PHE A 91 24.93 -7.79 20.00
C PHE A 91 25.51 -8.22 21.35
N SER A 92 24.65 -8.62 22.28
CA SER A 92 25.06 -9.05 23.63
C SER A 92 25.40 -10.54 23.70
N SER A 93 24.92 -11.34 22.74
CA SER A 93 25.19 -12.79 22.64
C SER A 93 25.47 -13.19 21.18
N PRO A 94 26.71 -13.02 20.70
CA PRO A 94 27.09 -13.35 19.33
C PRO A 94 26.86 -14.83 19.04
N VAL A 95 26.14 -15.11 17.96
CA VAL A 95 25.92 -16.47 17.45
C VAL A 95 26.89 -16.71 16.30
N ASN A 96 27.42 -17.93 16.18
CA ASN A 96 28.24 -18.31 15.03
C ASN A 96 27.36 -18.40 13.77
N ILE A 97 27.73 -17.64 12.75
CA ILE A 97 26.99 -17.55 11.49
C ILE A 97 27.64 -18.44 10.46
N ASN A 98 26.86 -19.33 9.84
CA ASN A 98 27.36 -20.09 8.68
C ASN A 98 27.24 -19.22 7.41
N PHE A 99 28.22 -18.33 7.24
CA PHE A 99 28.22 -17.33 6.16
C PHE A 99 28.08 -17.93 4.76
N HIS A 100 28.74 -19.07 4.48
CA HIS A 100 28.74 -19.65 3.14
C HIS A 100 27.32 -20.04 2.69
N GLU A 101 26.61 -20.76 3.55
CA GLU A 101 25.23 -21.19 3.30
C GLU A 101 24.27 -19.99 3.28
N ALA A 102 24.44 -19.04 4.21
CA ALA A 102 23.58 -17.85 4.28
C ALA A 102 23.71 -16.96 3.02
N ILE A 103 24.93 -16.75 2.52
CA ILE A 103 25.18 -15.98 1.30
C ILE A 103 24.57 -16.68 0.09
N LEU A 104 24.72 -18.01 0.00
CA LEU A 104 24.18 -18.79 -1.12
C LEU A 104 22.66 -18.67 -1.19
N VAL A 105 21.97 -18.80 -0.05
CA VAL A 105 20.52 -18.64 0.02
C VAL A 105 20.10 -17.22 -0.34
N ALA A 106 20.78 -16.19 0.18
CA ALA A 106 20.50 -14.79 -0.15
C ALA A 106 20.64 -14.47 -1.65
N ILE A 107 21.67 -15.03 -2.31
CA ILE A 107 21.87 -14.87 -3.75
C ILE A 107 20.75 -15.55 -4.54
N ILE A 108 20.34 -16.76 -4.15
CA ILE A 108 19.21 -17.45 -4.78
C ILE A 108 17.93 -16.62 -4.61
N GLY A 109 17.70 -16.06 -3.42
CA GLY A 109 16.57 -15.18 -3.12
C GLY A 109 16.50 -13.98 -4.05
N LEU A 110 17.62 -13.26 -4.16
CA LEU A 110 17.75 -12.12 -5.08
C LEU A 110 17.47 -12.53 -6.54
N ILE A 111 18.03 -13.65 -7.00
CA ILE A 111 17.80 -14.14 -8.37
C ILE A 111 16.32 -14.45 -8.59
N VAL A 112 15.69 -15.17 -7.67
CA VAL A 112 14.26 -15.51 -7.75
C VAL A 112 13.40 -14.25 -7.78
N ASN A 113 13.73 -13.25 -6.96
CA ASN A 113 12.98 -12.00 -6.91
C ASN A 113 13.10 -11.21 -8.22
N LEU A 114 14.32 -11.11 -8.78
CA LEU A 114 14.56 -10.49 -10.08
C LEU A 114 13.87 -11.23 -11.24
N VAL A 115 13.86 -12.57 -11.23
CA VAL A 115 13.13 -13.36 -12.23
C VAL A 115 11.62 -13.14 -12.11
N CYS A 116 11.09 -13.09 -10.88
CA CYS A 116 9.68 -12.79 -10.64
C CYS A 116 9.29 -11.40 -11.14
N ALA A 117 10.15 -10.41 -10.91
CA ALA A 117 10.00 -9.05 -11.42
C ALA A 117 10.02 -9.00 -12.96
N TRP A 118 10.94 -9.73 -13.58
CA TRP A 118 11.05 -9.79 -15.04
C TRP A 118 9.83 -10.47 -15.67
N LEU A 119 9.34 -11.58 -15.11
CA LEU A 119 8.12 -12.25 -15.57
C LEU A 119 6.88 -11.34 -15.50
N LEU A 120 6.80 -10.49 -14.47
CA LEU A 120 5.73 -9.50 -14.33
C LEU A 120 5.75 -8.44 -15.42
N ARG A 121 6.93 -8.09 -15.93
CA ARG A 121 7.07 -7.11 -17.01
C ARG A 121 6.54 -7.66 -18.35
N ASP A 122 6.68 -8.96 -18.58
CA ASP A 122 6.30 -9.61 -19.84
C ASP A 122 4.82 -10.01 -19.90
N ASP A 123 4.20 -10.40 -18.77
CA ASP A 123 2.79 -10.86 -18.73
C ASP A 123 1.77 -9.75 -19.05
N HIS A 124 2.17 -8.48 -18.98
CA HIS A 124 1.33 -7.34 -19.36
C HIS A 124 1.41 -6.98 -20.85
N SER A 125 2.20 -7.69 -21.66
CA SER A 125 2.31 -7.43 -23.10
C SER A 125 1.31 -8.21 -23.98
N HIS A 126 0.48 -9.11 -23.42
CA HIS A 126 -0.28 -10.06 -24.23
C HIS A 126 -1.75 -10.35 -23.87
N HIS A 127 -2.44 -9.53 -23.07
CA HIS A 127 -3.86 -9.78 -22.75
C HIS A 127 -4.79 -8.57 -22.96
N HIS A 128 -5.07 -8.21 -24.22
CA HIS A 128 -6.34 -7.58 -24.60
C HIS A 128 -6.79 -8.04 -25.99
N GLY A 129 -7.56 -9.13 -26.03
CA GLY A 129 -8.44 -9.45 -27.14
C GLY A 129 -9.85 -8.94 -26.88
N HIS A 130 -10.38 -8.20 -27.85
CA HIS A 130 -11.78 -7.77 -28.10
C HIS A 130 -12.16 -6.30 -27.85
N HIS A 131 -12.15 -5.55 -28.97
CA HIS A 131 -13.25 -4.71 -29.51
C HIS A 131 -13.73 -3.45 -28.75
N HIS A 132 -13.39 -2.24 -29.23
CA HIS A 132 -14.19 -1.42 -30.17
C HIS A 132 -13.52 -0.03 -30.36
N ASP A 133 -13.67 0.53 -31.56
CA ASP A 133 -13.36 1.92 -31.94
C ASP A 133 -13.78 2.94 -30.87
N HIS A 134 -12.88 3.86 -30.53
CA HIS A 134 -13.05 5.32 -30.67
C HIS A 134 -11.80 6.03 -30.12
N ASP A 135 -11.28 6.96 -30.92
CA ASP A 135 -10.28 7.97 -30.54
C ASP A 135 -10.57 8.55 -29.15
N HIS A 136 -9.55 8.62 -28.29
CA HIS A 136 -9.10 9.83 -27.59
C HIS A 136 -7.90 9.50 -26.67
N ASP A 137 -6.82 10.24 -26.86
CA ASP A 137 -5.54 10.18 -26.16
C ASP A 137 -5.68 10.31 -24.63
N HIS A 138 -5.45 9.22 -23.89
CA HIS A 138 -5.08 9.26 -22.47
C HIS A 138 -4.00 8.20 -22.17
N ALA A 139 -2.78 8.50 -22.59
CA ALA A 139 -1.58 7.80 -22.17
C ALA A 139 -1.21 8.22 -20.73
N GLY A 140 -1.67 7.46 -19.72
CA GLY A 140 -1.31 7.74 -18.31
C GLY A 140 -1.43 6.55 -17.35
N GLY A 141 -2.31 5.59 -17.62
CA GLY A 141 -2.53 4.45 -16.71
C GLY A 141 -1.45 3.37 -16.74
N TYR A 142 -0.75 3.20 -17.87
CA TYR A 142 0.31 2.17 -18.00
C TYR A 142 1.56 2.55 -17.20
N ASP A 143 1.96 3.83 -17.22
CA ASP A 143 3.20 4.29 -16.58
C ASP A 143 3.15 4.26 -15.06
N GLN A 144 2.00 4.55 -14.44
CA GLN A 144 1.89 4.54 -12.98
C GLN A 144 1.95 3.13 -12.40
N ASN A 145 1.28 2.16 -13.05
CA ASN A 145 1.28 0.77 -12.57
C ASN A 145 2.64 0.09 -12.80
N LEU A 146 3.29 0.36 -13.95
CA LEU A 146 4.67 -0.06 -14.22
C LEU A 146 5.67 0.59 -13.26
N ARG A 147 5.50 1.88 -12.94
CA ARG A 147 6.33 2.60 -11.98
C ARG A 147 6.14 2.05 -10.56
N ALA A 148 4.92 1.74 -10.14
CA ALA A 148 4.65 1.13 -8.84
C ALA A 148 5.31 -0.25 -8.72
N ALA A 149 5.14 -1.12 -9.73
CA ALA A 149 5.79 -2.43 -9.77
C ALA A 149 7.33 -2.32 -9.80
N TYR A 150 7.88 -1.39 -10.57
CA TYR A 150 9.32 -1.14 -10.64
C TYR A 150 9.90 -0.64 -9.31
N MET A 151 9.23 0.32 -8.66
CA MET A 151 9.66 0.84 -7.36
C MET A 151 9.60 -0.24 -6.27
N HIS A 152 8.58 -1.11 -6.32
CA HIS A 152 8.48 -2.25 -5.41
C HIS A 152 9.64 -3.24 -5.59
N VAL A 153 9.93 -3.63 -6.83
CA VAL A 153 11.06 -4.54 -7.14
C VAL A 153 12.40 -3.92 -6.75
N LEU A 154 12.58 -2.63 -7.01
CA LEU A 154 13.81 -1.92 -6.64
C LEU A 154 14.00 -1.90 -5.12
N ALA A 155 12.92 -1.71 -4.37
CA ALA A 155 12.94 -1.72 -2.92
C ALA A 155 13.34 -3.11 -2.39
N ASP A 156 12.71 -4.19 -2.88
CA ASP A 156 13.05 -5.56 -2.49
C ASP A 156 14.47 -5.97 -2.91
N ALA A 157 14.90 -5.57 -4.11
CA ALA A 157 16.26 -5.83 -4.57
C ALA A 157 17.30 -5.09 -3.72
N LEU A 158 17.00 -3.87 -3.27
CA LEU A 158 17.87 -3.09 -2.41
C LEU A 158 18.07 -3.77 -1.05
N THR A 159 17.00 -4.28 -0.42
CA THR A 159 17.10 -4.99 0.85
C THR A 159 17.93 -6.26 0.74
N SER A 160 17.68 -7.08 -0.29
CA SER A 160 18.46 -8.29 -0.54
C SER A 160 19.94 -7.99 -0.86
N VAL A 161 20.22 -6.95 -1.65
CA VAL A 161 21.62 -6.54 -1.94
C VAL A 161 22.33 -6.08 -0.68
N LEU A 162 21.67 -5.29 0.18
CA LEU A 162 22.23 -4.86 1.46
C LEU A 162 22.48 -6.04 2.39
N ALA A 163 21.58 -7.02 2.45
CA ALA A 163 21.76 -8.25 3.22
C ALA A 163 22.94 -9.09 2.71
N ILE A 164 23.08 -9.26 1.39
CA ILE A 164 24.22 -9.96 0.78
C ILE A 164 25.54 -9.23 1.09
N ALA A 165 25.56 -7.90 0.95
CA ALA A 165 26.75 -7.09 1.27
C ALA A 165 27.16 -7.26 2.75
N ALA A 166 26.18 -7.28 3.66
CA ALA A 166 26.40 -7.53 5.08
C ALA A 166 27.09 -8.87 5.34
N LEU A 167 26.57 -9.94 4.72
CA LEU A 167 27.10 -11.29 4.89
C LEU A 167 28.48 -11.45 4.25
N LEU A 168 28.70 -10.84 3.08
CA LEU A 168 30.01 -10.84 2.43
C LEU A 168 31.06 -10.12 3.27
N LEU A 169 30.77 -8.89 3.72
CA LEU A 169 31.68 -8.12 4.56
C LEU A 169 31.90 -8.80 5.92
N GLY A 170 30.85 -9.37 6.53
CA GLY A 170 30.94 -10.16 7.75
C GLY A 170 31.84 -11.39 7.59
N SER A 171 31.74 -12.08 6.45
CA SER A 171 32.56 -13.26 6.12
C SER A 171 34.03 -12.93 5.84
N LEU A 172 34.30 -11.83 5.13
CA LEU A 172 35.66 -11.43 4.72
C LEU A 172 36.47 -10.86 5.88
N TYR A 173 35.83 -10.06 6.75
CA TYR A 173 36.50 -9.38 7.86
C TYR A 173 36.30 -10.07 9.22
N GLY A 174 35.50 -11.15 9.28
CA GLY A 174 35.17 -11.85 10.52
C GLY A 174 34.29 -11.03 11.49
N TRP A 175 33.63 -9.99 10.98
CA TRP A 175 32.82 -9.08 11.79
C TRP A 175 31.43 -9.65 12.04
N LEU A 176 31.30 -10.50 13.06
CA LEU A 176 30.04 -11.13 13.46
C LEU A 176 28.94 -10.12 13.86
N TRP A 177 29.31 -8.88 14.19
CA TRP A 177 28.38 -7.81 14.56
C TRP A 177 27.69 -7.14 13.36
N LEU A 178 28.20 -7.32 12.14
CA LEU A 178 27.59 -6.76 10.92
C LEU A 178 26.19 -7.35 10.66
N ASP A 179 26.01 -8.64 10.95
CA ASP A 179 24.73 -9.34 10.77
C ASP A 179 23.60 -8.78 11.66
N PRO A 180 23.76 -8.65 13.00
CA PRO A 180 22.75 -7.99 13.83
C PRO A 180 22.62 -6.49 13.55
N ALA A 181 23.69 -5.79 13.14
CA ALA A 181 23.57 -4.39 12.70
C ALA A 181 22.61 -4.26 11.50
N MET A 182 22.73 -5.18 10.55
CA MET A 182 21.91 -5.19 9.34
C MET A 182 20.49 -5.67 9.60
N GLY A 183 20.28 -6.57 10.57
CA GLY A 183 18.94 -6.86 11.08
C GLY A 183 18.24 -5.64 11.67
N ILE A 184 18.95 -4.76 12.41
CA ILE A 184 18.39 -3.48 12.91
C ILE A 184 18.05 -2.53 11.75
N VAL A 185 18.93 -2.41 10.75
CA VAL A 185 18.67 -1.58 9.57
C VAL A 185 17.43 -2.08 8.82
N GLY A 186 17.33 -3.40 8.58
CA GLY A 186 16.15 -4.01 7.96
C GLY A 186 14.87 -3.74 8.77
N ALA A 187 14.92 -3.93 10.09
CA ALA A 187 13.79 -3.62 10.97
C ALA A 187 13.36 -2.14 10.88
N ALA A 188 14.32 -1.20 10.81
CA ALA A 188 14.01 0.22 10.68
C ALA A 188 13.35 0.57 9.34
N VAL A 189 13.82 -0.02 8.24
CA VAL A 189 13.22 0.15 6.90
C VAL A 189 11.78 -0.38 6.91
N ILE A 190 11.57 -1.60 7.41
CA ILE A 190 10.25 -2.21 7.51
C ILE A 190 9.31 -1.37 8.39
N ALA A 191 9.80 -0.89 9.54
CA ALA A 191 9.01 -0.05 10.45
C ALA A 191 8.60 1.28 9.80
N HIS A 192 9.50 1.91 9.02
CA HIS A 192 9.18 3.14 8.31
C HIS A 192 8.06 2.95 7.28
N TRP A 193 8.10 1.85 6.51
CA TRP A 193 7.05 1.56 5.53
C TRP A 193 5.73 1.15 6.19
N SER A 194 5.79 0.35 7.26
CA SER A 194 4.63 0.01 8.06
C SER A 194 3.95 1.28 8.60
N TRP A 195 4.73 2.24 9.09
CA TRP A 195 4.20 3.52 9.57
C TRP A 195 3.51 4.32 8.47
N GLY A 196 4.09 4.38 7.27
CA GLY A 196 3.45 4.98 6.10
C GLY A 196 2.11 4.31 5.79
N LEU A 197 2.10 2.98 5.68
CA LEU A 197 0.89 2.23 5.36
C LEU A 197 -0.20 2.36 6.44
N ILE A 198 0.18 2.37 7.73
CA ILE A 198 -0.74 2.64 8.84
C ILE A 198 -1.34 4.04 8.71
N LYS A 199 -0.53 5.05 8.41
CA LYS A 199 -0.99 6.42 8.25
C LYS A 199 -1.97 6.52 7.08
N ASP A 200 -1.61 6.01 5.92
CA ASP A 200 -2.38 6.13 4.68
C ASP A 200 -3.72 5.39 4.77
N THR A 201 -3.69 4.10 5.14
CA THR A 201 -4.92 3.30 5.28
C THR A 201 -5.73 3.73 6.49
N GLY A 202 -5.07 4.18 7.56
CA GLY A 202 -5.72 4.73 8.75
C GLY A 202 -6.45 6.04 8.45
N SER A 203 -5.89 6.94 7.64
CA SER A 203 -6.57 8.17 7.22
C SER A 203 -7.86 7.87 6.46
N THR A 204 -7.83 6.95 5.50
CA THR A 204 -9.03 6.53 4.77
C THR A 204 -10.10 5.94 5.70
N LEU A 205 -9.70 5.12 6.67
CA LEU A 205 -10.64 4.53 7.64
C LEU A 205 -11.25 5.56 8.59
N LEU A 206 -10.48 6.59 8.94
CA LEU A 206 -10.89 7.70 9.80
C LEU A 206 -11.61 8.82 9.05
N ASP A 207 -11.88 8.64 7.75
CA ASP A 207 -12.49 9.67 6.90
C ASP A 207 -11.69 10.98 6.90
N TYR A 208 -10.36 10.87 7.04
CA TYR A 208 -9.44 11.99 6.95
C TYR A 208 -9.09 12.26 5.49
N LEU A 209 -9.31 13.51 5.07
CA LEU A 209 -8.94 13.98 3.75
C LEU A 209 -7.48 14.49 3.76
N PRO A 210 -6.59 13.99 2.88
CA PRO A 210 -5.24 14.50 2.75
C PRO A 210 -5.19 16.00 2.39
N GLU A 211 -4.12 16.71 2.78
CA GLU A 211 -3.95 18.14 2.47
C GLU A 211 -3.74 18.44 0.98
N ASP A 212 -3.34 17.42 0.20
CA ASP A 212 -3.13 17.48 -1.24
C ASP A 212 -4.38 17.13 -2.06
N GLU A 213 -5.52 16.90 -1.40
CA GLU A 213 -6.78 16.59 -2.07
C GLU A 213 -7.53 17.89 -2.42
N ASP A 214 -7.67 18.16 -3.72
CA ASP A 214 -8.30 19.39 -4.24
C ASP A 214 -9.84 19.34 -4.26
N LEU A 215 -10.47 18.18 -3.95
CA LEU A 215 -11.92 17.99 -4.00
C LEU A 215 -12.72 19.06 -3.23
N PRO A 216 -12.36 19.46 -2.00
CA PRO A 216 -13.10 20.49 -1.29
C PRO A 216 -13.08 21.83 -2.01
N ASP A 217 -11.93 22.19 -2.60
CA ASP A 217 -11.73 23.44 -3.32
C ASP A 217 -12.49 23.42 -4.66
N GLU A 218 -12.50 22.29 -5.36
CA GLU A 218 -13.27 22.11 -6.60
C GLU A 218 -14.79 22.22 -6.34
N ILE A 219 -15.29 21.60 -5.26
CA ILE A 219 -16.69 21.74 -4.82
C ILE A 219 -16.98 23.20 -4.49
N ALA A 220 -16.12 23.86 -3.71
CA ALA A 220 -16.28 25.26 -3.34
C ALA A 220 -16.32 26.19 -4.56
N GLU A 221 -15.47 25.96 -5.55
CA GLU A 221 -15.44 26.73 -6.78
C GLU A 221 -16.74 26.59 -7.59
N ILE A 222 -17.23 25.35 -7.76
CA ILE A 222 -18.48 25.07 -8.49
C ILE A 222 -19.67 25.75 -7.80
N ILE A 223 -19.78 25.63 -6.47
CA ILE A 223 -20.88 26.22 -5.70
C ILE A 223 -20.82 27.75 -5.75
N SER A 224 -19.63 28.33 -5.62
CA SER A 224 -19.43 29.79 -5.69
C SER A 224 -19.82 30.37 -7.05
N ARG A 225 -19.49 29.68 -8.15
CA ARG A 225 -19.90 30.07 -9.52
C ARG A 225 -21.41 30.09 -9.70
N GLU A 226 -22.15 29.27 -8.95
CA GLU A 226 -23.60 29.19 -8.98
C GLU A 226 -24.30 30.15 -8.01
N GLY A 227 -23.54 31.04 -7.35
CA GLY A 227 -24.04 32.05 -6.42
C GLY A 227 -24.41 31.51 -5.03
N GLY A 228 -23.89 30.34 -4.67
CA GLY A 228 -24.00 29.78 -3.32
C GLY A 228 -22.70 29.93 -2.53
N GLU A 229 -22.81 29.92 -1.22
CA GLU A 229 -21.70 29.84 -0.27
C GLU A 229 -21.80 28.51 0.48
N ILE A 230 -20.68 27.85 0.71
CA ILE A 230 -20.65 26.61 1.49
C ILE A 230 -20.71 26.98 2.98
N ALA A 231 -21.78 26.53 3.65
CA ALA A 231 -21.91 26.67 5.10
C ALA A 231 -21.27 25.49 5.85
N ASP A 232 -21.36 24.30 5.27
CA ASP A 232 -20.77 23.08 5.82
C ASP A 232 -20.38 22.13 4.68
N LEU A 233 -19.22 21.49 4.80
CA LEU A 233 -18.69 20.55 3.81
C LEU A 233 -17.95 19.41 4.49
N HIS A 234 -18.43 18.21 4.24
CA HIS A 234 -17.77 16.97 4.64
C HIS A 234 -17.51 16.13 3.42
N VAL A 235 -16.24 15.88 3.12
CA VAL A 235 -15.80 14.98 2.04
C VAL A 235 -15.06 13.80 2.68
N TRP A 236 -15.38 12.59 2.24
CA TRP A 236 -14.72 11.38 2.74
C TRP A 236 -14.61 10.30 1.67
N GLN A 237 -13.73 9.33 1.88
CA GLN A 237 -13.49 8.27 0.92
C GLN A 237 -14.39 7.04 1.21
N LEU A 238 -15.12 6.59 0.19
CA LEU A 238 -16.00 5.42 0.26
C LEU A 238 -15.26 4.13 -0.17
N GLY A 239 -14.28 4.30 -1.04
CA GLY A 239 -13.39 3.26 -1.55
C GLY A 239 -12.42 3.84 -2.59
N PRO A 240 -11.59 3.00 -3.22
CA PRO A 240 -10.61 3.45 -4.20
C PRO A 240 -11.27 4.25 -5.34
N GLY A 241 -10.86 5.51 -5.49
CA GLY A 241 -11.39 6.43 -6.52
C GLY A 241 -12.85 6.87 -6.34
N HIS A 242 -13.47 6.59 -5.18
CA HIS A 242 -14.86 6.93 -4.92
C HIS A 242 -15.00 7.73 -3.63
N HIS A 243 -15.50 8.95 -3.75
CA HIS A 243 -15.71 9.88 -2.65
C HIS A 243 -17.19 10.14 -2.37
N GLY A 244 -17.50 10.35 -1.10
CA GLY A 244 -18.75 10.85 -0.60
C GLY A 244 -18.62 12.31 -0.21
N ALA A 245 -19.66 13.10 -0.43
CA ALA A 245 -19.73 14.48 0.03
C ALA A 245 -21.11 14.80 0.64
N ILE A 246 -21.10 15.51 1.77
CA ILE A 246 -22.26 16.22 2.30
C ILE A 246 -21.92 17.70 2.21
N VAL A 247 -22.77 18.47 1.54
CA VAL A 247 -22.59 19.90 1.36
C VAL A 247 -23.86 20.65 1.76
N SER A 248 -23.72 21.61 2.65
CA SER A 248 -24.75 22.58 2.99
C SER A 248 -24.42 23.90 2.31
N ILE A 249 -25.38 24.40 1.53
CA ILE A 249 -25.21 25.57 0.68
C ILE A 249 -26.17 26.66 1.15
N VAL A 250 -25.65 27.86 1.39
CA VAL A 250 -26.43 29.06 1.67
C VAL A 250 -26.42 29.95 0.44
N ALA A 251 -27.59 30.36 -0.03
CA ALA A 251 -27.70 31.28 -1.17
C ALA A 251 -28.79 32.33 -0.93
N GLU A 252 -28.64 33.52 -1.53
CA GLU A 252 -29.66 34.57 -1.50
C GLU A 252 -30.92 34.18 -2.28
N GLN A 253 -30.73 33.46 -3.39
CA GLN A 253 -31.79 32.87 -4.21
C GLN A 253 -31.51 31.39 -4.41
N PRO A 254 -31.81 30.54 -3.41
CA PRO A 254 -31.46 29.13 -3.47
C PRO A 254 -32.19 28.41 -4.59
N LYS A 255 -31.43 27.68 -5.40
CA LYS A 255 -31.97 26.73 -6.38
C LYS A 255 -32.29 25.40 -5.70
N THR A 256 -32.94 24.49 -6.41
CA THR A 256 -33.27 23.17 -5.85
C THR A 256 -31.98 22.37 -5.56
N PRO A 257 -31.96 21.50 -4.53
CA PRO A 257 -30.80 20.64 -4.25
C PRO A 257 -30.35 19.81 -5.47
N SER A 258 -31.29 19.36 -6.29
CA SER A 258 -31.00 18.62 -7.54
C SER A 258 -30.22 19.46 -8.56
N TYR A 259 -30.38 20.78 -8.56
CA TYR A 259 -29.61 21.67 -9.43
C TYR A 259 -28.12 21.62 -9.09
N TYR A 260 -27.77 21.81 -7.82
CA TYR A 260 -26.38 21.75 -7.35
C TYR A 260 -25.81 20.35 -7.47
N ARG A 261 -26.60 19.31 -7.17
CA ARG A 261 -26.20 17.91 -7.39
C ARG A 261 -25.77 17.65 -8.85
N ASN A 262 -26.53 18.16 -9.82
CA ASN A 262 -26.19 17.99 -11.24
C ASN A 262 -24.92 18.75 -11.63
N LYS A 263 -24.58 19.84 -10.94
CA LYS A 263 -23.34 20.58 -11.16
C LYS A 263 -22.14 19.84 -10.58
N LEU A 264 -22.29 19.30 -9.37
CA LEU A 264 -21.27 18.49 -8.71
C LEU A 264 -21.05 17.13 -9.39
N ALA A 265 -22.02 16.62 -10.16
CA ALA A 265 -21.86 15.42 -10.97
C ALA A 265 -20.80 15.54 -12.09
N ALA A 266 -20.29 16.75 -12.35
CA ALA A 266 -19.13 16.95 -13.23
C ALA A 266 -17.82 16.42 -12.61
N ILE A 267 -17.76 16.30 -11.28
CA ILE A 267 -16.61 15.74 -10.56
C ILE A 267 -16.76 14.21 -10.57
N HIS A 268 -15.91 13.53 -11.35
CA HIS A 268 -16.03 12.10 -11.60
C HIS A 268 -15.81 11.22 -10.36
N ASP A 269 -15.02 11.71 -9.39
CA ASP A 269 -14.69 10.96 -8.18
C ASP A 269 -15.80 11.02 -7.13
N LEU A 270 -16.74 11.97 -7.24
CA LEU A 270 -17.90 12.10 -6.34
C LEU A 270 -19.00 11.09 -6.70
N SER A 271 -19.04 10.00 -5.95
CA SER A 271 -19.98 8.90 -6.19
C SER A 271 -21.26 9.00 -5.36
N HIS A 272 -21.19 9.67 -4.21
CA HIS A 272 -22.34 9.89 -3.36
C HIS A 272 -22.35 11.32 -2.84
N VAL A 273 -23.38 12.10 -3.21
CA VAL A 273 -23.49 13.49 -2.78
C VAL A 273 -24.82 13.71 -2.08
N THR A 274 -24.79 14.34 -0.91
CA THR A 274 -25.98 14.87 -0.25
C THR A 274 -25.87 16.39 -0.22
N VAL A 275 -26.89 17.06 -0.75
CA VAL A 275 -26.93 18.52 -0.84
C VAL A 275 -28.08 19.01 0.02
N GLU A 276 -27.76 19.86 0.98
CA GLU A 276 -28.71 20.68 1.72
C GLU A 276 -28.60 22.12 1.22
N VAL A 277 -29.75 22.80 1.09
CA VAL A 277 -29.78 24.18 0.59
C VAL A 277 -30.63 25.02 1.52
N GLU A 278 -30.02 26.06 2.07
CA GLU A 278 -30.65 27.04 2.93
C GLU A 278 -30.72 28.41 2.24
N THR A 279 -31.75 29.18 2.60
CA THR A 279 -31.81 30.58 2.19
C THR A 279 -30.99 31.40 3.16
N ARG A 280 -30.16 32.32 2.67
CA ARG A 280 -29.43 33.26 3.55
C ARG A 280 -30.46 34.05 4.38
N ALA A 281 -30.44 33.84 5.70
CA ALA A 281 -31.28 34.60 6.61
C ALA A 281 -30.86 36.08 6.55
N ALA A 282 -31.86 36.96 6.43
CA ALA A 282 -31.67 38.41 6.30
C ALA A 282 -31.15 39.08 7.58
#